data_AF-A0A1Y4GHG3-F1
#
_entry.id   AF-A0A1Y4GHG3-F1
#
_cell.length_a   1.000
_cell.length_b   1.000
_cell.length_c   1.000
_cell.angle_alpha   90.00
_cell.angle_beta   90.00
_cell.angle_gamma   90.00
#
_symmetry.space_group_name_H-M   'P 1'
#
loop_
_entity.id
_entity.type
_entity.pdbx_description
1 polymer ?
#
loop_
_entity_poly.entity_id
_entity_poly.type
_entity_poly.pdbx_seq_one_letter_code
_entity_poly.pdbx_strand_id
1 'polypeptide(L)'
;MSCYFLAIKEHNKCFYMFERTAFSSGDRDMFFTEITDDLTGAVDSGSYFTGRGQRLRIYTSGSDVPNPCHGEIHSFNLSSRNVAKQLAGKLHYDLLSKMRETKGEIFMKKIGTGFRGNDPYELEGLLKARQDYVVFIIDNAPELGTFTLYGNQYCEGEILHKSLYANDPIYPPTDPYIPRILAKDTQIPVGLVDIDVVKGGDIRRATAEELDEGKKIIVFDAVTDKDTLKIISELMPVYDKVFWTGSLGIANGLAEFLYGPRSICYKPQRRDIRCLCFSASDYDIAKRQIEYSHSLGLKIVCADIDAYIDGDGSIPFSAAESAVEILREHNVIITPSVRKYSKKPGTNVKILECIGTITKILSGEDIMFDRLLIVGGETAQTIYKNLGVGQLELGLSLEPGVAEGHILDGIWGGKEFVMKGGSMGDVSVLEKMMCRRGDANE
;
A
#
# COMPACT_ATOMS: atom_id res chain seq x y z
N MET A 1 35.33 -35.94 10.64
CA MET A 1 36.24 -36.79 9.85
C MET A 1 36.60 -36.01 8.59
N SER A 2 37.90 -35.83 8.35
CA SER A 2 38.49 -35.08 7.24
C SER A 2 38.18 -35.74 5.88
N CYS A 3 37.95 -34.95 4.83
CA CYS A 3 38.25 -35.34 3.46
C CYS A 3 38.47 -34.14 2.51
N TYR A 4 39.75 -33.93 2.20
CA TYR A 4 40.42 -33.40 1.00
C TYR A 4 39.71 -32.53 -0.05
N PHE A 5 40.31 -31.36 -0.28
CA PHE A 5 40.27 -30.55 -1.50
C PHE A 5 41.07 -31.22 -2.63
N LEU A 6 40.51 -31.26 -3.85
CA LEU A 6 41.24 -31.50 -5.09
C LEU A 6 40.72 -30.52 -6.15
N ALA A 7 41.59 -29.60 -6.54
CA ALA A 7 41.35 -28.66 -7.63
C ALA A 7 41.71 -29.34 -8.95
N ILE A 8 40.76 -29.40 -9.89
CA ILE A 8 41.03 -29.70 -11.30
C ILE A 8 40.42 -28.57 -12.12
N LYS A 9 41.29 -27.84 -12.82
CA LYS A 9 40.94 -26.93 -13.91
C LYS A 9 40.67 -27.78 -15.15
N GLU A 10 39.45 -27.72 -15.69
CA GLU A 10 39.21 -27.92 -17.13
C GLU A 10 37.88 -27.29 -17.57
N HIS A 11 37.86 -26.83 -18.82
CA HIS A 11 36.93 -25.88 -19.41
C HIS A 11 35.48 -26.38 -19.63
N ASN A 12 34.55 -25.42 -19.57
CA ASN A 12 33.24 -25.38 -20.23
C ASN A 12 32.25 -26.52 -19.94
N LYS A 13 31.52 -26.38 -18.81
CA LYS A 13 30.06 -26.58 -18.65
C LYS A 13 29.75 -26.50 -17.15
N CYS A 14 29.41 -25.32 -16.65
CA CYS A 14 28.83 -25.19 -15.31
C CYS A 14 27.36 -25.59 -15.36
N PHE A 15 27.08 -26.89 -15.18
CA PHE A 15 25.79 -27.32 -14.66
C PHE A 15 25.79 -26.99 -13.15
N TYR A 16 25.24 -25.85 -12.78
CA TYR A 16 24.91 -25.59 -11.38
C TYR A 16 23.59 -26.31 -11.06
N MET A 17 23.69 -27.57 -10.62
CA MET A 17 22.67 -28.11 -9.73
C MET A 17 22.83 -27.40 -8.40
N PHE A 18 22.05 -26.35 -8.17
CA PHE A 18 21.83 -25.90 -6.81
C PHE A 18 20.84 -26.86 -6.17
N GLU A 19 21.33 -27.66 -5.21
CA GLU A 19 20.50 -28.06 -4.09
C GLU A 19 19.74 -26.82 -3.63
N ARG A 20 18.46 -26.98 -3.27
CA ARG A 20 17.73 -25.97 -2.50
C ARG A 20 18.65 -25.57 -1.34
N THR A 21 19.35 -24.45 -1.46
CA THR A 21 19.56 -23.59 -0.31
C THR A 21 18.16 -23.10 0.01
N ALA A 22 17.44 -23.97 0.72
CA ALA A 22 16.42 -23.54 1.64
C ALA A 22 16.99 -22.29 2.31
N PHE A 23 16.23 -21.21 2.31
CA PHE A 23 16.29 -20.25 3.39
C PHE A 23 16.01 -21.07 4.66
N SER A 24 17.04 -21.76 5.14
CA SER A 24 16.98 -22.59 6.34
C SER A 24 16.74 -21.60 7.46
N SER A 25 15.65 -21.82 8.17
CA SER A 25 15.15 -21.09 9.33
C SER A 25 16.12 -21.15 10.52
N GLY A 26 17.33 -20.63 10.34
CA GLY A 26 18.39 -20.58 11.34
C GLY A 26 19.36 -19.45 11.02
N ASP A 27 19.31 -18.41 11.85
CA ASP A 27 20.36 -17.40 12.05
C ASP A 27 20.80 -16.55 10.85
N ARG A 28 19.85 -15.91 10.16
CA ARG A 28 20.13 -14.59 9.61
C ARG A 28 19.14 -13.57 10.13
N ASP A 29 19.72 -12.51 10.69
CA ASP A 29 19.04 -11.30 11.07
C ASP A 29 18.47 -10.61 9.82
N MET A 30 17.26 -10.98 9.42
CA MET A 30 16.56 -10.40 8.27
C MET A 30 15.61 -9.32 8.76
N PHE A 31 15.82 -8.10 8.25
CA PHE A 31 14.95 -6.95 8.50
C PHE A 31 14.20 -6.62 7.22
N PHE A 32 12.93 -6.26 7.34
CA PHE A 32 12.10 -5.89 6.19
C PHE A 32 11.45 -4.54 6.45
N THR A 33 11.71 -3.62 5.53
CA THR A 33 11.18 -2.27 5.56
C THR A 33 10.34 -2.03 4.31
N GLU A 34 9.05 -1.81 4.50
CA GLU A 34 8.15 -1.33 3.47
C GLU A 34 8.05 0.21 3.54
N ILE A 35 8.06 0.86 2.38
CA ILE A 35 7.87 2.31 2.24
C ILE A 35 6.68 2.52 1.31
N THR A 36 5.68 3.29 1.74
CA THR A 36 4.43 3.49 0.99
C THR A 36 4.12 4.97 0.80
N ASP A 37 3.46 5.28 -0.32
CA ASP A 37 3.02 6.63 -0.69
C ASP A 37 1.63 6.99 -0.12
N ASP A 38 0.84 5.98 0.26
CA ASP A 38 -0.45 6.12 0.91
C ASP A 38 -0.72 4.97 1.90
N LEU A 39 -1.49 5.28 2.95
CA LEU A 39 -1.79 4.38 4.06
C LEU A 39 -2.63 3.16 3.69
N THR A 40 -3.58 3.28 2.77
CA THR A 40 -4.31 2.12 2.24
C THR A 40 -3.40 1.20 1.44
N GLY A 41 -2.39 1.77 0.76
CA GLY A 41 -1.30 1.00 0.17
C GLY A 41 -0.58 0.15 1.20
N ALA A 42 -0.14 0.74 2.32
CA ALA A 42 0.53 0.03 3.43
C ALA A 42 -0.30 -1.13 3.98
N VAL A 43 -1.60 -0.93 4.16
CA VAL A 43 -2.50 -1.97 4.66
C VAL A 43 -2.67 -3.10 3.65
N ASP A 44 -2.87 -2.78 2.39
CA ASP A 44 -3.12 -3.76 1.34
C ASP A 44 -1.89 -4.65 1.09
N SER A 45 -0.74 -4.05 0.80
CA SER A 45 0.49 -4.81 0.58
C SER A 45 0.99 -5.50 1.86
N GLY A 46 0.87 -4.86 3.01
CA GLY A 46 1.21 -5.46 4.30
C GLY A 46 0.43 -6.75 4.59
N SER A 47 -0.81 -6.85 4.10
CA SER A 47 -1.69 -7.99 4.37
C SER A 47 -1.19 -9.32 3.76
N TYR A 48 -0.37 -9.27 2.70
CA TYR A 48 0.26 -10.47 2.15
C TYR A 48 1.29 -11.08 3.11
N PHE A 49 1.93 -10.25 3.95
CA PHE A 49 2.87 -10.70 4.97
C PHE A 49 2.15 -11.22 6.21
N THR A 50 1.13 -10.51 6.69
CA THR A 50 0.35 -10.96 7.85
C THR A 50 -0.44 -12.24 7.54
N GLY A 51 -0.90 -12.41 6.30
CA GLY A 51 -1.47 -13.67 5.79
C GLY A 51 -0.52 -14.87 5.77
N ARG A 52 0.78 -14.64 6.04
CA ARG A 52 1.84 -15.64 6.22
C ARG A 52 2.42 -15.63 7.64
N GLY A 53 1.67 -15.09 8.60
CA GLY A 53 2.00 -15.11 10.02
C GLY A 53 3.09 -14.12 10.45
N GLN A 54 3.48 -13.19 9.58
CA GLN A 54 4.44 -12.15 9.94
C GLN A 54 3.74 -11.04 10.74
N ARG A 55 4.41 -10.53 11.77
CA ARG A 55 3.97 -9.32 12.47
C ARG A 55 4.37 -8.10 11.66
N LEU A 56 3.43 -7.19 11.44
CA LEU A 56 3.67 -5.98 10.67
C LEU A 56 3.14 -4.76 11.41
N ARG A 57 4.01 -3.76 11.56
CA ARG A 57 3.67 -2.47 12.15
C ARG A 57 3.72 -1.39 11.09
N ILE A 58 2.65 -0.60 11.01
CA ILE A 58 2.55 0.54 10.12
C ILE A 58 2.81 1.82 10.92
N TYR A 59 3.78 2.61 10.46
CA TYR A 59 4.05 3.96 10.91
C TYR A 59 3.32 4.95 9.99
N THR A 60 2.50 5.82 10.56
CA THR A 60 1.68 6.78 9.79
C THR A 60 2.49 7.99 9.27
N SER A 61 3.79 8.04 9.59
CA SER A 61 4.75 9.03 9.08
C SER A 61 6.21 8.51 9.15
N GLY A 62 7.13 9.18 8.45
CA GLY A 62 8.59 8.97 8.56
C GLY A 62 9.28 9.80 9.64
N SER A 63 8.53 10.28 10.64
CA SER A 63 9.09 11.12 11.72
C SER A 63 9.89 10.28 12.71
N ASP A 64 9.29 9.17 13.15
CA ASP A 64 9.86 8.23 14.12
C ASP A 64 10.33 6.98 13.39
N VAL A 65 11.65 6.76 13.38
CA VAL A 65 12.26 5.57 12.80
C VAL A 65 12.78 4.72 13.96
N PRO A 66 12.06 3.64 14.34
CA PRO A 66 12.53 2.72 15.38
C PRO A 66 13.85 2.04 14.96
N ASN A 67 14.53 1.43 15.92
CA ASN A 67 15.57 0.46 15.57
C ASN A 67 14.91 -0.77 14.94
N PRO A 68 15.54 -1.39 13.93
CA PRO A 68 15.07 -2.65 13.36
C PRO A 68 14.88 -3.72 14.44
N CYS A 69 13.79 -4.48 14.34
CA CYS A 69 13.42 -5.51 15.32
C CYS A 69 13.24 -6.86 14.62
N HIS A 70 13.79 -7.92 15.21
CA HIS A 70 13.66 -9.27 14.66
C HIS A 70 12.22 -9.78 14.67
N GLY A 71 11.78 -10.33 13.54
CA GLY A 71 10.44 -10.92 13.40
C GLY A 71 9.31 -9.89 13.45
N GLU A 72 9.61 -8.63 13.10
CA GLU A 72 8.62 -7.57 12.88
C GLU A 72 8.98 -6.84 11.58
N ILE A 73 7.98 -6.67 10.72
CA ILE A 73 8.08 -5.89 9.48
C ILE A 73 7.64 -4.46 9.79
N HIS A 74 8.39 -3.46 9.33
CA HIS A 74 8.04 -2.05 9.47
C HIS A 74 7.59 -1.47 8.15
N SER A 75 6.39 -0.92 8.11
CA SER A 75 5.84 -0.21 6.96
C SER A 75 5.71 1.28 7.26
N PHE A 76 6.38 2.13 6.50
CA PHE A 76 6.35 3.58 6.68
C PHE A 76 5.49 4.23 5.60
N ASN A 77 4.36 4.80 6.00
CA ASN A 77 3.54 5.63 5.13
C ASN A 77 4.04 7.07 5.12
N LEU A 78 4.46 7.55 3.95
CA LEU A 78 4.96 8.91 3.76
C LEU A 78 3.89 9.88 3.25
N SER A 79 2.69 9.39 2.90
CA SER A 79 1.57 10.23 2.39
C SER A 79 2.03 11.17 1.25
N SER A 80 2.84 10.64 0.34
CA SER A 80 3.60 11.42 -0.65
C SER A 80 2.92 11.51 -2.01
N ARG A 81 1.83 10.78 -2.25
CA ARG A 81 1.17 10.71 -3.56
C ARG A 81 0.73 12.09 -4.10
N ASN A 82 0.11 12.90 -3.25
CA ASN A 82 -0.53 14.17 -3.63
C ASN A 82 0.21 15.42 -3.12
N VAL A 83 1.42 15.26 -2.59
CA VAL A 83 2.24 16.41 -2.17
C VAL A 83 3.02 16.99 -3.34
N ALA A 84 3.68 18.13 -3.13
CA ALA A 84 4.59 18.67 -4.12
C ALA A 84 5.73 17.67 -4.44
N LYS A 85 6.04 17.50 -5.72
CA LYS A 85 7.06 16.58 -6.25
C LYS A 85 8.38 16.58 -5.45
N GLN A 86 8.92 17.77 -5.19
CA GLN A 86 10.18 17.92 -4.44
C GLN A 86 10.05 17.50 -2.98
N LEU A 87 8.88 17.73 -2.37
CA LEU A 87 8.60 17.26 -1.01
C LEU A 87 8.51 15.73 -0.97
N ALA A 88 7.88 15.09 -1.96
CA ALA A 88 7.80 13.63 -2.04
C ALA A 88 9.21 13.00 -2.04
N GLY A 89 10.11 13.48 -2.89
CA GLY A 89 11.50 13.01 -2.90
C GLY A 89 12.26 13.31 -1.60
N LYS A 90 12.05 14.49 -1.01
CA LYS A 90 12.66 14.85 0.28
C LYS A 90 12.22 13.91 1.41
N LEU A 91 10.93 13.56 1.49
CA LEU A 91 10.40 12.66 2.52
C LEU A 91 11.07 11.28 2.45
N HIS A 92 11.26 10.74 1.24
CA HIS A 92 11.93 9.46 1.02
C HIS A 92 13.43 9.52 1.36
N TYR A 93 14.11 10.59 0.96
CA TYR A 93 15.49 10.83 1.33
C TYR A 93 15.67 10.93 2.84
N ASP A 94 14.83 11.71 3.52
CA ASP A 94 14.90 11.94 4.96
C ASP A 94 14.65 10.64 5.74
N LEU A 95 13.69 9.82 5.31
CA LEU A 95 13.39 8.53 5.95
C LEU A 95 14.64 7.64 5.96
N LEU A 96 15.22 7.37 4.78
CA LEU A 96 16.40 6.51 4.67
C LEU A 96 17.65 7.11 5.31
N SER A 97 17.79 8.43 5.33
CA SER A 97 18.92 9.10 5.98
C SER A 97 18.90 8.96 7.51
N LYS A 98 17.72 8.74 8.10
CA LYS A 98 17.56 8.45 9.54
C LYS A 98 17.72 6.96 9.86
N MET A 99 17.44 6.08 8.89
CA MET A 99 17.56 4.63 9.06
C MET A 99 19.03 4.21 9.13
N ARG A 100 19.36 3.36 10.11
CA ARG A 100 20.67 2.73 10.19
C ARG A 100 20.81 1.70 9.09
N GLU A 101 21.92 1.73 8.36
CA GLU A 101 22.24 0.67 7.42
C GLU A 101 22.40 -0.65 8.16
N THR A 102 21.53 -1.60 7.85
CA THR A 102 21.51 -2.90 8.47
C THR A 102 21.78 -3.97 7.42
N LYS A 103 22.77 -4.82 7.67
CA LYS A 103 23.13 -5.89 6.73
C LYS A 103 21.96 -6.87 6.62
N GLY A 104 21.52 -7.14 5.39
CA GLY A 104 20.40 -8.04 5.13
C GLY A 104 19.03 -7.39 5.26
N GLU A 105 18.96 -6.05 5.32
CA GLU A 105 17.70 -5.32 5.23
C GLU A 105 17.13 -5.40 3.81
N ILE A 106 15.88 -5.81 3.70
CA ILE A 106 15.12 -5.85 2.45
C ILE A 106 14.21 -4.63 2.42
N PHE A 107 14.34 -3.82 1.38
CA PHE A 107 13.44 -2.69 1.15
C PHE A 107 12.42 -3.02 0.08
N MET A 108 11.15 -2.81 0.44
CA MET A 108 10.05 -2.76 -0.52
C MET A 108 9.54 -1.33 -0.63
N LYS A 109 9.40 -0.82 -1.86
CA LYS A 109 8.74 0.45 -2.14
C LYS A 109 7.41 0.18 -2.84
N LYS A 110 6.31 0.42 -2.12
CA LYS A 110 4.96 0.34 -2.68
C LYS A 110 4.65 1.59 -3.49
N ILE A 111 4.20 1.39 -4.73
CA ILE A 111 3.67 2.42 -5.63
C ILE A 111 2.26 2.05 -6.10
N GLY A 112 1.52 3.01 -6.68
CA GLY A 112 0.20 2.77 -7.25
C GLY A 112 0.27 2.12 -8.63
N THR A 113 -0.59 1.12 -8.90
CA THR A 113 -0.72 0.44 -10.21
C THR A 113 -0.98 1.38 -11.40
N GLY A 114 -1.52 2.55 -11.12
CA GLY A 114 -1.85 3.56 -12.12
C GLY A 114 -0.74 4.60 -12.36
N PHE A 115 0.40 4.51 -11.69
CA PHE A 115 1.46 5.53 -11.70
C PHE A 115 0.93 6.96 -11.49
N ARG A 116 -0.04 7.07 -10.58
CA ARG A 116 -0.78 8.31 -10.25
C ARG A 116 -0.10 8.99 -9.08
N GLY A 117 1.03 9.65 -9.31
CA GLY A 117 1.70 10.36 -8.24
C GLY A 117 3.12 10.78 -8.55
N ASN A 118 3.93 10.80 -7.50
CA ASN A 118 5.28 11.32 -7.51
C ASN A 118 6.35 10.23 -7.67
N ASP A 119 6.00 9.03 -8.17
CA ASP A 119 6.87 7.84 -8.19
C ASP A 119 8.31 8.15 -8.66
N PRO A 120 8.56 8.90 -9.76
CA PRO A 120 9.92 9.24 -10.17
C PRO A 120 10.72 9.98 -9.10
N TYR A 121 10.10 10.95 -8.41
CA TYR A 121 10.72 11.77 -7.37
C TYR A 121 10.93 10.99 -6.08
N GLU A 122 9.99 10.10 -5.74
CA GLU A 122 10.11 9.21 -4.58
C GLU A 122 11.31 8.29 -4.74
N LEU A 123 11.46 7.66 -5.91
CA LEU A 123 12.60 6.81 -6.26
C LEU A 123 13.91 7.58 -6.32
N GLU A 124 13.88 8.81 -6.85
CA GLU A 124 15.06 9.70 -6.82
C GLU A 124 15.50 9.99 -5.38
N GLY A 125 14.55 10.24 -4.47
CA GLY A 125 14.83 10.44 -3.05
C GLY A 125 15.52 9.24 -2.40
N LEU A 126 15.02 8.03 -2.67
CA LEU A 126 15.61 6.79 -2.17
C LEU A 126 17.05 6.60 -2.70
N LEU A 127 17.25 6.72 -4.01
CA LEU A 127 18.57 6.57 -4.64
C LEU A 127 19.57 7.65 -4.22
N LYS A 128 19.11 8.88 -3.91
CA LYS A 128 19.97 9.93 -3.35
C LYS A 128 20.44 9.60 -1.93
N ALA A 129 19.60 8.96 -1.13
CA ALA A 129 19.94 8.55 0.24
C ALA A 129 20.78 7.27 0.30
N ARG A 130 20.72 6.43 -0.74
CA ARG A 130 21.48 5.18 -0.90
C ARG A 130 21.99 5.04 -2.34
N GLN A 131 23.12 5.68 -2.63
CA GLN A 131 23.64 5.83 -4.00
C GLN A 131 24.15 4.52 -4.64
N ASP A 132 24.49 3.55 -3.79
CA ASP A 132 24.93 2.21 -4.14
C ASP A 132 23.77 1.22 -4.38
N TYR A 133 22.53 1.66 -4.18
CA TYR A 133 21.34 0.86 -4.46
C TYR A 133 20.85 1.06 -5.91
N VAL A 134 20.04 0.10 -6.35
CA VAL A 134 19.27 0.15 -7.61
C VAL A 134 17.79 -0.10 -7.31
N VAL A 135 16.93 0.21 -8.28
CA VAL A 135 15.48 -0.03 -8.17
C VAL A 135 15.06 -1.08 -9.18
N PHE A 136 14.40 -2.13 -8.71
CA PHE A 136 13.74 -3.11 -9.57
C PHE A 136 12.23 -2.91 -9.49
N ILE A 137 11.59 -2.65 -10.63
CA ILE A 137 10.16 -2.36 -10.75
C ILE A 137 9.46 -3.61 -11.29
N ILE A 138 8.55 -4.18 -10.51
CA ILE A 138 7.66 -5.27 -10.91
C ILE A 138 6.24 -4.83 -10.57
N ASP A 139 5.52 -4.26 -11.55
CA ASP A 139 4.22 -3.64 -11.30
C ASP A 139 3.03 -4.42 -11.86
N ASN A 140 2.74 -5.57 -11.24
CA ASN A 140 1.53 -6.34 -11.52
C ASN A 140 0.64 -6.47 -10.28
N ALA A 141 -0.65 -6.69 -10.52
CA ALA A 141 -1.62 -7.13 -9.53
C ALA A 141 -2.69 -7.94 -10.28
N PRO A 142 -2.42 -9.21 -10.63
CA PRO A 142 -3.31 -10.00 -11.49
C PRO A 142 -4.73 -10.14 -10.95
N GLU A 143 -4.89 -10.20 -9.63
CA GLU A 143 -6.21 -10.23 -8.97
C GLU A 143 -7.03 -8.95 -9.16
N LEU A 144 -6.38 -7.83 -9.47
CA LEU A 144 -7.01 -6.56 -9.85
C LEU A 144 -7.02 -6.34 -11.38
N GLY A 145 -6.63 -7.35 -12.16
CA GLY A 145 -6.53 -7.24 -13.61
C GLY A 145 -5.42 -6.31 -14.09
N THR A 146 -4.39 -6.08 -13.28
CA THR A 146 -3.26 -5.20 -13.62
C THR A 146 -2.00 -6.00 -13.95
N PHE A 147 -1.30 -5.62 -15.03
CA PHE A 147 -0.04 -6.23 -15.44
C PHE A 147 0.81 -5.32 -16.32
N THR A 148 2.10 -5.64 -16.42
CA THR A 148 3.05 -4.98 -17.33
C THR A 148 3.41 -5.92 -18.48
N LEU A 149 3.38 -5.41 -19.71
CA LEU A 149 3.72 -6.14 -20.93
C LEU A 149 4.44 -5.23 -21.93
N TYR A 150 5.62 -5.65 -22.39
CA TYR A 150 6.57 -4.89 -23.20
C TYR A 150 6.80 -3.47 -22.66
N GLY A 151 6.98 -3.37 -21.34
CA GLY A 151 7.16 -2.12 -20.59
C GLY A 151 5.91 -1.23 -20.49
N ASN A 152 4.76 -1.67 -21.02
CA ASN A 152 3.50 -0.93 -20.96
C ASN A 152 2.60 -1.46 -19.85
N GLN A 153 1.95 -0.55 -19.14
CA GLN A 153 1.03 -0.89 -18.06
C GLN A 153 -0.41 -1.06 -18.54
N TYR A 154 -1.07 -2.11 -18.06
CA TYR A 154 -2.45 -2.45 -18.33
C TYR A 154 -3.23 -2.58 -17.02
N CYS A 155 -4.46 -2.07 -17.00
CA CYS A 155 -5.35 -2.12 -15.85
C CYS A 155 -6.75 -2.50 -16.31
N GLU A 156 -7.30 -3.59 -15.76
CA GLU A 156 -8.63 -4.13 -16.08
C GLU A 156 -8.86 -4.36 -17.58
N GLY A 157 -7.82 -4.82 -18.29
CA GLY A 157 -7.86 -5.10 -19.72
C GLY A 157 -7.66 -3.88 -20.64
N GLU A 158 -7.53 -2.68 -20.09
CA GLU A 158 -7.25 -1.44 -20.83
C GLU A 158 -5.81 -0.97 -20.62
N ILE A 159 -5.23 -0.38 -21.65
CA ILE A 159 -3.91 0.28 -21.54
C ILE A 159 -4.00 1.49 -20.60
N LEU A 160 -2.97 1.74 -19.78
CA LEU A 160 -3.04 2.64 -18.62
C LEU A 160 -3.78 3.98 -18.86
N HIS A 161 -3.42 4.73 -19.90
CA HIS A 161 -4.00 6.05 -20.22
C HIS A 161 -5.44 6.00 -20.75
N LYS A 162 -6.02 4.81 -20.92
CA LYS A 162 -7.44 4.57 -21.28
C LYS A 162 -8.21 3.81 -20.19
N SER A 163 -7.53 3.39 -19.13
CA SER A 163 -8.12 2.65 -18.01
C SER A 163 -9.00 3.53 -17.13
N LEU A 164 -9.55 2.96 -16.05
CA LEU A 164 -10.28 3.69 -15.01
C LEU A 164 -9.47 4.87 -14.43
N TYR A 165 -8.15 4.83 -14.49
CA TYR A 165 -7.25 5.89 -14.02
C TYR A 165 -7.19 7.10 -14.97
N ALA A 166 -7.64 6.97 -16.22
CA ALA A 166 -7.66 8.06 -17.20
C ALA A 166 -8.53 9.26 -16.74
N ASN A 167 -9.49 9.00 -15.84
CA ASN A 167 -10.37 10.02 -15.26
C ASN A 167 -9.94 10.43 -13.85
N ASP A 168 -8.73 10.09 -13.39
CA ASP A 168 -8.23 10.55 -12.10
C ASP A 168 -8.28 12.09 -12.05
N PRO A 169 -8.87 12.69 -11.00
CA PRO A 169 -9.08 14.14 -10.96
C PRO A 169 -7.80 14.93 -10.69
N ILE A 170 -6.72 14.28 -10.26
CA ILE A 170 -5.47 14.94 -9.85
C ILE A 170 -4.34 14.59 -10.84
N TYR A 171 -4.12 13.30 -11.12
CA TYR A 171 -3.00 12.82 -11.93
C TYR A 171 -3.44 11.74 -12.95
N PRO A 172 -4.23 12.11 -13.97
CA PRO A 172 -4.58 11.16 -15.02
C PRO A 172 -3.31 10.77 -15.81
N PRO A 173 -3.02 9.46 -15.98
CA PRO A 173 -1.83 9.02 -16.69
C PRO A 173 -1.98 9.27 -18.20
N THR A 174 -0.93 9.80 -18.82
CA THR A 174 -0.93 10.17 -20.25
C THR A 174 -0.05 9.26 -21.12
N ASP A 175 0.78 8.43 -20.50
CA ASP A 175 1.71 7.52 -21.15
C ASP A 175 1.58 6.15 -20.49
N PRO A 176 1.48 5.05 -21.25
CA PRO A 176 1.45 3.72 -20.67
C PRO A 176 2.84 3.09 -20.47
N TYR A 177 3.89 3.64 -21.09
CA TYR A 177 5.22 3.04 -21.09
C TYR A 177 6.00 3.44 -19.83
N ILE A 178 6.12 2.51 -18.88
CA ILE A 178 6.68 2.73 -17.53
C ILE A 178 8.07 3.38 -17.58
N PRO A 179 9.02 2.94 -18.44
CA PRO A 179 10.33 3.60 -18.48
C PRO A 179 10.27 5.10 -18.81
N ARG A 180 9.32 5.53 -19.65
CA ARG A 180 9.13 6.96 -19.95
C ARG A 180 8.42 7.69 -18.82
N ILE A 181 7.49 7.04 -18.13
CA ILE A 181 6.86 7.59 -16.92
C ILE A 181 7.93 7.85 -15.85
N LEU A 182 8.80 6.88 -15.58
CA LEU A 182 9.83 6.96 -14.54
C LEU A 182 10.99 7.89 -14.89
N ALA A 183 11.35 8.00 -16.17
CA ALA A 183 12.32 8.97 -16.65
C ALA A 183 11.74 10.40 -16.74
N LYS A 184 10.43 10.58 -16.57
CA LYS A 184 9.80 11.89 -16.66
C LYS A 184 10.24 12.75 -15.48
N ASP A 185 10.72 13.95 -15.79
CA ASP A 185 11.16 14.98 -14.84
C ASP A 185 12.33 14.58 -13.92
N THR A 186 12.92 13.39 -14.10
CA THR A 186 14.15 12.94 -13.44
C THR A 186 15.21 12.62 -14.49
N GLN A 187 16.48 12.59 -14.11
CA GLN A 187 17.58 12.22 -15.01
C GLN A 187 18.06 10.78 -14.76
N ILE A 188 17.23 9.96 -14.12
CA ILE A 188 17.61 8.59 -13.73
C ILE A 188 17.45 7.68 -14.96
N PRO A 189 18.52 7.00 -15.41
CA PRO A 189 18.42 6.10 -16.55
C PRO A 189 17.60 4.85 -16.20
N VAL A 190 16.60 4.55 -17.03
CA VAL A 190 15.67 3.42 -16.86
C VAL A 190 15.89 2.37 -17.96
N GLY A 191 15.96 1.10 -17.55
CA GLY A 191 16.07 -0.09 -18.39
C GLY A 191 14.80 -0.94 -18.39
N LEU A 192 14.72 -1.93 -19.29
CA LEU A 192 13.59 -2.84 -19.41
C LEU A 192 14.07 -4.28 -19.63
N VAL A 193 13.62 -5.20 -18.78
CA VAL A 193 13.66 -6.63 -19.02
C VAL A 193 12.25 -7.07 -19.39
N ASP A 194 12.03 -7.29 -20.68
CA ASP A 194 10.70 -7.58 -21.23
C ASP A 194 10.21 -9.01 -20.94
N ILE A 195 8.95 -9.26 -21.31
CA ILE A 195 8.27 -10.52 -21.05
C ILE A 195 8.91 -11.73 -21.72
N ASP A 196 9.59 -11.55 -22.87
CA ASP A 196 10.22 -12.64 -23.60
C ASP A 196 11.44 -13.13 -22.81
N VAL A 197 12.21 -12.20 -22.24
CA VAL A 197 13.28 -12.54 -21.30
C VAL A 197 12.73 -13.15 -20.02
N VAL A 198 11.69 -12.54 -19.43
CA VAL A 198 11.12 -13.04 -18.16
C VAL A 198 10.58 -14.47 -18.32
N LYS A 199 9.93 -14.81 -19.45
CA LYS A 199 9.36 -16.14 -19.64
C LYS A 199 10.36 -17.17 -20.17
N GLY A 200 11.20 -16.80 -21.12
CA GLY A 200 12.05 -17.76 -21.85
C GLY A 200 13.55 -17.47 -21.86
N GLY A 201 13.97 -16.28 -21.42
CA GLY A 201 15.37 -15.85 -21.41
C GLY A 201 16.08 -16.02 -20.07
N ASP A 202 17.25 -15.37 -19.99
CA ASP A 202 18.10 -15.29 -18.79
C ASP A 202 17.92 -13.91 -18.14
N ILE A 203 17.07 -13.86 -17.10
CA ILE A 203 16.74 -12.62 -16.41
C ILE A 203 17.99 -12.00 -15.78
N ARG A 204 18.87 -12.82 -15.20
CA ARG A 204 20.10 -12.34 -14.54
C ARG A 204 21.03 -11.67 -15.52
N ARG A 205 21.25 -12.30 -16.69
CA ARG A 205 22.10 -11.74 -17.72
C ARG A 205 21.56 -10.41 -18.25
N ALA A 206 20.27 -10.36 -18.62
CA ALA A 206 19.67 -9.14 -19.13
C ALA A 206 19.69 -8.01 -18.09
N THR A 207 19.45 -8.34 -16.81
CA THR A 207 19.56 -7.38 -15.70
C THR A 207 20.98 -6.83 -15.58
N ALA A 208 22.00 -7.70 -15.65
CA ALA A 208 23.40 -7.27 -15.60
C ALA A 208 23.78 -6.37 -16.78
N GLU A 209 23.31 -6.69 -17.99
CA GLU A 209 23.55 -5.87 -19.19
C GLU A 209 22.96 -4.44 -19.02
N GLU A 210 21.72 -4.30 -18.52
CA GLU A 210 21.12 -2.99 -18.22
C GLU A 210 21.92 -2.23 -17.13
N LEU A 211 22.36 -2.91 -16.07
CA LEU A 211 23.16 -2.27 -15.02
C LEU A 211 24.54 -1.82 -15.52
N ASP A 212 25.19 -2.61 -16.37
CA ASP A 212 26.48 -2.29 -16.99
C ASP A 212 26.38 -1.08 -17.96
N GLU A 213 25.21 -0.88 -18.57
CA GLU A 213 24.87 0.34 -19.33
C GLU A 213 24.58 1.56 -18.45
N GLY A 214 24.65 1.41 -17.13
CA GLY A 214 24.46 2.49 -16.16
C GLY A 214 23.00 2.76 -15.81
N LYS A 215 22.07 1.83 -16.11
CA LYS A 215 20.68 1.97 -15.61
C LYS A 215 20.65 1.87 -14.09
N LYS A 216 19.80 2.69 -13.48
CA LYS A 216 19.57 2.72 -12.02
C LYS A 216 18.19 2.21 -11.64
N ILE A 217 17.25 2.24 -12.57
CA ILE A 217 15.92 1.64 -12.45
C ILE A 217 15.79 0.61 -13.56
N ILE A 218 15.36 -0.61 -13.23
CA ILE A 218 15.06 -1.65 -14.22
C ILE A 218 13.60 -2.05 -14.05
N VAL A 219 12.82 -1.91 -15.12
CA VAL A 219 11.44 -2.38 -15.20
C VAL A 219 11.43 -3.83 -15.68
N PHE A 220 10.65 -4.67 -15.03
CA PHE A 220 10.43 -6.05 -15.43
C PHE A 220 8.97 -6.24 -15.81
N ASP A 221 8.74 -6.85 -16.95
CA ASP A 221 7.38 -7.26 -17.31
C ASP A 221 6.91 -8.42 -16.42
N ALA A 222 5.67 -8.35 -15.96
CA ALA A 222 5.03 -9.44 -15.23
C ALA A 222 3.54 -9.46 -15.53
N VAL A 223 3.06 -10.60 -16.05
CA VAL A 223 1.64 -10.82 -16.36
C VAL A 223 0.95 -11.62 -15.27
N THR A 224 1.69 -12.48 -14.58
CA THR A 224 1.17 -13.39 -13.56
C THR A 224 2.02 -13.36 -12.29
N ASP A 225 1.47 -13.82 -11.17
CA ASP A 225 2.24 -13.95 -9.92
C ASP A 225 3.47 -14.87 -10.08
N LYS A 226 3.39 -15.86 -10.98
CA LYS A 226 4.52 -16.74 -11.31
C LYS A 226 5.67 -16.00 -11.97
N ASP A 227 5.36 -15.00 -12.80
CA ASP A 227 6.39 -14.17 -13.43
C ASP A 227 7.11 -13.34 -12.36
N THR A 228 6.35 -12.71 -11.46
CA THR A 228 6.90 -11.95 -10.33
C THR A 228 7.77 -12.81 -9.42
N LEU A 229 7.28 -13.99 -9.02
CA LEU A 229 8.05 -14.91 -8.19
C LEU A 229 9.32 -15.39 -8.88
N LYS A 230 9.27 -15.66 -10.20
CA LYS A 230 10.45 -16.03 -10.99
C LYS A 230 11.51 -14.93 -10.92
N ILE A 231 11.14 -13.68 -11.22
CA ILE A 231 12.06 -12.52 -11.19
C ILE A 231 12.70 -12.40 -9.79
N ILE A 232 11.89 -12.40 -8.72
CA ILE A 232 12.39 -12.29 -7.34
C ILE A 232 13.35 -13.44 -7.01
N SER A 233 12.98 -14.68 -7.35
CA SER A 233 13.78 -15.87 -7.04
C SER A 233 15.13 -15.90 -7.75
N GLU A 234 15.20 -15.36 -8.97
CA GLU A 234 16.44 -15.30 -9.72
C GLU A 234 17.34 -14.15 -9.25
N LEU A 235 16.76 -12.99 -8.92
CA LEU A 235 17.52 -11.76 -8.69
C LEU A 235 17.86 -11.50 -7.22
N MET A 236 16.96 -11.79 -6.27
CA MET A 236 17.20 -11.50 -4.84
C MET A 236 18.44 -12.19 -4.24
N PRO A 237 18.80 -13.44 -4.62
CA PRO A 237 20.04 -14.05 -4.14
C PRO A 237 21.32 -13.42 -4.67
N VAL A 238 21.24 -12.61 -5.73
CA VAL A 238 22.39 -12.03 -6.45
C VAL A 238 22.55 -10.54 -6.15
N TYR A 239 21.44 -9.83 -5.93
CA TYR A 239 21.42 -8.39 -5.70
C TYR A 239 20.90 -8.08 -4.29
N ASP A 240 21.79 -7.63 -3.40
CA ASP A 240 21.49 -7.34 -1.99
C ASP A 240 21.15 -5.86 -1.70
N LYS A 241 21.41 -4.96 -2.66
CA LYS A 241 21.17 -3.50 -2.55
C LYS A 241 20.10 -3.04 -3.54
N VAL A 242 18.87 -3.49 -3.32
CA VAL A 242 17.74 -3.24 -4.21
C VAL A 242 16.56 -2.68 -3.45
N PHE A 243 15.94 -1.63 -4.00
CA PHE A 243 14.57 -1.25 -3.66
C PHE A 243 13.60 -2.04 -4.53
N TRP A 244 12.98 -3.07 -3.96
CA TRP A 244 11.97 -3.88 -4.65
C TRP A 244 10.68 -3.08 -4.75
N THR A 245 10.36 -2.62 -5.95
CA THR A 245 9.35 -1.59 -6.15
C THR A 245 8.22 -2.10 -7.03
N GLY A 246 6.99 -1.73 -6.72
CA GLY A 246 5.81 -2.12 -7.49
C GLY A 246 4.52 -1.96 -6.71
N SER A 247 3.44 -2.53 -7.22
CA SER A 247 2.14 -2.56 -6.55
C SER A 247 1.95 -3.79 -5.64
N LEU A 248 0.91 -4.58 -5.85
CA LEU A 248 0.54 -5.67 -4.93
C LEU A 248 1.24 -6.99 -5.26
N GLY A 249 1.53 -7.24 -6.54
CA GLY A 249 2.20 -8.45 -6.98
C GLY A 249 3.62 -8.57 -6.43
N ILE A 250 4.36 -7.45 -6.30
CA ILE A 250 5.67 -7.44 -5.63
C ILE A 250 5.53 -7.78 -4.14
N ALA A 251 4.48 -7.29 -3.46
CA ALA A 251 4.21 -7.60 -2.06
C ALA A 251 3.97 -9.11 -1.89
N ASN A 252 3.08 -9.66 -2.71
CA ASN A 252 2.75 -11.09 -2.70
C ASN A 252 3.98 -11.95 -3.04
N GLY A 253 4.73 -11.58 -4.08
CA GLY A 253 5.92 -12.31 -4.53
C GLY A 253 7.05 -12.30 -3.49
N LEU A 254 7.32 -11.17 -2.85
CA LEU A 254 8.29 -11.07 -1.77
C LEU A 254 7.85 -11.89 -0.56
N ALA A 255 6.58 -11.76 -0.17
CA ALA A 255 6.03 -12.52 0.94
C ALA A 255 6.08 -14.03 0.67
N GLU A 256 5.79 -14.47 -0.56
CA GLU A 256 5.88 -15.87 -0.96
C GLU A 256 7.32 -16.40 -0.98
N PHE A 257 8.24 -15.63 -1.56
CA PHE A 257 9.65 -16.01 -1.64
C PHE A 257 10.27 -16.17 -0.24
N LEU A 258 9.98 -15.24 0.67
CA LEU A 258 10.57 -15.21 2.01
C LEU A 258 9.88 -16.14 3.01
N TYR A 259 8.55 -16.27 2.93
CA TYR A 259 7.76 -16.94 3.98
C TYR A 259 6.92 -18.12 3.46
N GLY A 260 7.04 -18.46 2.18
CA GLY A 260 6.30 -19.55 1.55
C GLY A 260 4.86 -19.18 1.15
N PRO A 261 4.05 -20.16 0.74
CA PRO A 261 2.68 -19.91 0.31
C PRO A 261 1.83 -19.35 1.47
N ARG A 262 0.75 -18.65 1.13
CA ARG A 262 -0.22 -18.14 2.13
C ARG A 262 -0.67 -19.28 3.04
N SER A 263 -0.46 -19.12 4.34
CA SER A 263 -0.72 -20.15 5.36
C SER A 263 -1.92 -19.83 6.23
N ILE A 264 -2.36 -18.56 6.27
CA ILE A 264 -3.50 -18.12 7.07
C ILE A 264 -4.68 -17.74 6.16
N CYS A 265 -5.75 -18.52 6.29
CA CYS A 265 -7.07 -18.19 5.76
C CYS A 265 -7.91 -17.63 6.91
N TYR A 266 -8.03 -16.30 6.96
CA TYR A 266 -8.91 -15.65 7.94
C TYR A 266 -10.36 -15.77 7.49
N LYS A 267 -11.22 -16.22 8.40
CA LYS A 267 -12.66 -16.21 8.19
C LYS A 267 -13.26 -15.15 9.11
N PRO A 268 -13.71 -14.00 8.58
CA PRO A 268 -14.32 -12.96 9.39
C PRO A 268 -15.45 -13.55 10.23
N GLN A 269 -15.36 -13.35 11.54
CA GLN A 269 -16.38 -13.83 12.47
C GLN A 269 -17.46 -12.77 12.64
N ARG A 270 -18.72 -13.21 12.73
CA ARG A 270 -19.80 -12.29 13.07
C ARG A 270 -19.65 -11.85 14.53
N ARG A 271 -19.61 -10.54 14.76
CA ARG A 271 -19.47 -9.95 16.09
C ARG A 271 -20.44 -8.79 16.22
N ASP A 272 -21.08 -8.68 17.38
CA ASP A 272 -21.89 -7.52 17.72
C ASP A 272 -20.96 -6.42 18.24
N ILE A 273 -20.48 -5.58 17.34
CA ILE A 273 -19.54 -4.49 17.61
C ILE A 273 -20.09 -3.15 17.12
N ARG A 274 -19.74 -2.10 17.85
CA ARG A 274 -20.05 -0.72 17.49
C ARG A 274 -18.94 -0.17 16.61
N CYS A 275 -19.33 0.26 15.42
CA CYS A 275 -18.41 0.84 14.44
C CYS A 275 -18.70 2.33 14.24
N LEU A 276 -17.64 3.13 14.42
CA LEU A 276 -17.58 4.50 13.92
C LEU A 276 -16.91 4.47 12.56
N CYS A 277 -17.61 4.91 11.52
CA CYS A 277 -17.16 4.79 10.15
C CYS A 277 -16.95 6.16 9.50
N PHE A 278 -15.94 6.28 8.63
CA PHE A 278 -15.71 7.46 7.80
C PHE A 278 -15.50 7.06 6.35
N SER A 279 -16.08 7.85 5.43
CA SER A 279 -15.79 7.74 4.00
C SER A 279 -15.85 9.11 3.35
N ALA A 280 -14.73 9.55 2.77
CA ALA A 280 -14.69 10.71 1.89
C ALA A 280 -14.40 10.33 0.43
N SER A 281 -14.57 9.05 0.08
CA SER A 281 -14.27 8.54 -1.25
C SER A 281 -15.34 8.93 -2.26
N ASP A 282 -14.92 9.48 -3.41
CA ASP A 282 -15.82 9.83 -4.52
C ASP A 282 -16.05 8.68 -5.53
N TYR A 283 -15.39 7.53 -5.34
CA TYR A 283 -15.56 6.37 -6.21
C TYR A 283 -17.00 5.82 -6.12
N ASP A 284 -17.58 5.47 -7.27
CA ASP A 284 -18.97 4.98 -7.35
C ASP A 284 -19.19 3.70 -6.55
N ILE A 285 -18.20 2.81 -6.49
CA ILE A 285 -18.27 1.60 -5.67
C ILE A 285 -18.41 1.92 -4.18
N ALA A 286 -17.72 2.96 -3.67
CA ALA A 286 -17.83 3.38 -2.28
C ALA A 286 -19.24 3.89 -1.95
N LYS A 287 -19.86 4.66 -2.85
CA LYS A 287 -21.25 5.13 -2.70
C LYS A 287 -22.23 3.97 -2.64
N ARG A 288 -22.10 3.01 -3.56
CA ARG A 288 -22.93 1.79 -3.60
C ARG A 288 -22.78 0.93 -2.34
N GLN A 289 -21.57 0.81 -1.81
CA GLN A 289 -21.29 0.09 -0.56
C GLN A 289 -22.01 0.73 0.64
N ILE A 290 -21.96 2.07 0.73
CA ILE A 290 -22.66 2.84 1.77
C ILE A 290 -24.18 2.67 1.65
N GLU A 291 -24.73 2.83 0.44
CA GLU A 291 -26.17 2.66 0.17
C GLU A 291 -26.66 1.25 0.52
N TYR A 292 -25.91 0.23 0.10
CA TYR A 292 -26.20 -1.16 0.43
C TYR A 292 -26.25 -1.38 1.94
N SER A 293 -25.23 -0.96 2.66
CA SER A 293 -25.14 -1.13 4.12
C SER A 293 -26.18 -0.29 4.87
N HIS A 294 -26.54 0.88 4.32
CA HIS A 294 -27.63 1.71 4.86
C HIS A 294 -28.98 1.00 4.76
N SER A 295 -29.25 0.30 3.65
CA SER A 295 -30.45 -0.53 3.52
C SER A 295 -30.52 -1.66 4.56
N LEU A 296 -29.37 -2.04 5.14
CA LEU A 296 -29.22 -3.05 6.19
C LEU A 296 -29.12 -2.45 7.61
N GLY A 297 -29.29 -1.14 7.75
CA GLY A 297 -29.37 -0.46 9.05
C GLY A 297 -28.12 0.32 9.49
N LEU A 298 -27.10 0.46 8.63
CA LEU A 298 -26.07 1.49 8.83
C LEU A 298 -26.72 2.88 8.77
N LYS A 299 -26.41 3.76 9.72
CA LYS A 299 -26.91 5.15 9.71
C LYS A 299 -25.89 6.07 9.05
N ILE A 300 -26.36 7.00 8.23
CA ILE A 300 -25.51 7.95 7.51
C ILE A 300 -25.64 9.33 8.16
N VAL A 301 -24.50 9.93 8.47
CA VAL A 301 -24.39 11.35 8.83
C VAL A 301 -23.66 12.07 7.69
N CYS A 302 -24.35 13.00 7.04
CA CYS A 302 -23.78 13.79 5.95
C CYS A 302 -23.22 15.11 6.48
N ALA A 303 -21.95 15.38 6.22
CA ALA A 303 -21.38 16.72 6.41
C ALA A 303 -21.61 17.55 5.14
N ASP A 304 -22.41 18.63 5.22
CA ASP A 304 -22.66 19.53 4.07
C ASP A 304 -21.42 20.39 3.79
N ILE A 305 -20.64 19.96 2.81
CA ILE A 305 -19.39 20.62 2.46
C ILE A 305 -19.64 21.91 1.69
N ASP A 306 -20.76 22.04 0.97
CA ASP A 306 -21.07 23.29 0.29
C ASP A 306 -21.33 24.40 1.31
N ALA A 307 -22.11 24.10 2.35
CA ALA A 307 -22.34 25.01 3.48
C ALA A 307 -21.04 25.32 4.24
N TYR A 308 -20.21 24.31 4.49
CA TYR A 308 -18.91 24.50 5.14
C TYR A 308 -17.97 25.40 4.33
N ILE A 309 -17.92 25.23 3.01
CA ILE A 309 -17.14 26.10 2.10
C ILE A 309 -17.70 27.53 2.10
N ASP A 310 -19.03 27.67 2.14
CA ASP A 310 -19.72 28.97 2.20
C ASP A 310 -19.60 29.66 3.57
N GLY A 311 -18.93 29.04 4.56
CA GLY A 311 -18.55 29.65 5.83
C GLY A 311 -19.32 29.16 7.05
N ASP A 312 -20.17 28.15 6.91
CA ASP A 312 -20.88 27.54 8.05
C ASP A 312 -19.94 26.65 8.86
N GLY A 313 -19.33 27.24 9.89
CA GLY A 313 -18.46 26.55 10.83
C GLY A 313 -19.18 25.56 11.77
N SER A 314 -20.52 25.49 11.76
CA SER A 314 -21.28 24.57 12.61
C SER A 314 -21.36 23.15 12.06
N ILE A 315 -21.10 22.96 10.75
CA ILE A 315 -21.21 21.66 10.06
C ILE A 315 -20.41 20.54 10.75
N PRO A 316 -19.13 20.74 11.13
CA PRO A 316 -18.40 19.69 11.84
C PRO A 316 -19.01 19.33 13.21
N PHE A 317 -19.56 20.31 13.92
CA PHE A 317 -20.16 20.11 15.25
C PHE A 317 -21.48 19.34 15.16
N SER A 318 -22.37 19.74 14.25
CA SER A 318 -23.66 19.05 14.07
C SER A 318 -23.48 17.62 13.57
N ALA A 319 -22.50 17.38 12.68
CA ALA A 319 -22.16 16.04 12.23
C ALA A 319 -21.59 15.17 13.37
N ALA A 320 -20.70 15.73 14.20
CA ALA A 320 -20.15 15.01 15.34
C ALA A 320 -21.24 14.67 16.37
N GLU A 321 -22.07 15.64 16.77
CA GLU A 321 -23.17 15.45 17.72
C GLU A 321 -24.14 14.36 17.24
N SER A 322 -24.56 14.43 15.97
CA SER A 322 -25.42 13.43 15.35
C SER A 322 -24.79 12.04 15.38
N ALA A 323 -23.49 11.95 15.10
CA ALA A 323 -22.77 10.68 15.12
C ALA A 323 -22.70 10.09 16.54
N VAL A 324 -22.46 10.91 17.57
CA VAL A 324 -22.45 10.48 18.98
C VAL A 324 -23.80 9.93 19.41
N GLU A 325 -24.90 10.62 19.06
CA GLU A 325 -26.25 10.18 19.41
C GLU A 325 -26.58 8.83 18.75
N ILE A 326 -26.34 8.72 17.44
CA ILE A 326 -26.62 7.51 16.67
C ILE A 326 -25.79 6.31 17.16
N LEU A 327 -24.52 6.53 17.50
CA LEU A 327 -23.58 5.48 17.90
C LEU A 327 -23.97 4.76 19.20
N ARG A 328 -24.92 5.31 19.96
CA ARG A 328 -25.52 4.66 21.14
C ARG A 328 -26.29 3.39 20.77
N GLU A 329 -26.90 3.35 19.59
CA GLU A 329 -27.79 2.24 19.17
C GLU A 329 -27.42 1.62 17.82
N HIS A 330 -26.66 2.33 16.99
CA HIS A 330 -26.38 1.91 15.61
C HIS A 330 -24.93 2.21 15.20
N ASN A 331 -24.41 1.42 14.25
CA ASN A 331 -23.20 1.83 13.54
C ASN A 331 -23.51 3.05 12.69
N VAL A 332 -22.55 3.98 12.62
CA VAL A 332 -22.70 5.25 11.91
C VAL A 332 -21.56 5.46 10.93
N ILE A 333 -21.88 5.95 9.74
CA ILE A 333 -20.89 6.41 8.77
C ILE A 333 -21.03 7.91 8.52
N ILE A 334 -19.91 8.62 8.67
CA ILE A 334 -19.79 10.03 8.37
C ILE A 334 -19.22 10.18 6.97
N THR A 335 -19.94 10.92 6.12
CA THR A 335 -19.57 11.12 4.71
C THR A 335 -19.82 12.55 4.25
N PRO A 336 -18.97 13.14 3.38
CA PRO A 336 -19.22 14.47 2.85
C PRO A 336 -20.35 14.44 1.82
N SER A 337 -21.19 15.48 1.84
CA SER A 337 -22.13 15.81 0.78
C SER A 337 -21.65 17.06 0.05
N VAL A 338 -21.45 16.97 -1.26
CA VAL A 338 -20.96 18.08 -2.10
C VAL A 338 -21.80 18.14 -3.38
N ARG A 339 -22.41 19.28 -3.67
CA ARG A 339 -23.19 19.53 -4.91
C ARG A 339 -22.63 20.72 -5.68
N LYS A 340 -22.65 21.91 -5.09
CA LYS A 340 -22.23 23.20 -5.67
C LYS A 340 -20.74 23.25 -5.99
N TYR A 341 -19.90 22.63 -5.15
CA TYR A 341 -18.45 22.62 -5.32
C TYR A 341 -17.88 21.27 -5.83
N SER A 342 -18.74 20.38 -6.31
CA SER A 342 -18.31 19.08 -6.82
C SER A 342 -17.29 19.25 -7.94
N LYS A 343 -16.18 18.48 -7.87
CA LYS A 343 -15.06 18.50 -8.81
C LYS A 343 -14.36 19.86 -9.01
N LYS A 344 -14.62 20.86 -8.15
CA LYS A 344 -13.89 22.12 -8.18
C LYS A 344 -12.52 21.99 -7.49
N PRO A 345 -11.48 22.69 -7.98
CA PRO A 345 -10.18 22.73 -7.31
C PRO A 345 -10.30 23.19 -5.86
N GLY A 346 -9.59 22.52 -4.95
CA GLY A 346 -9.59 22.84 -3.51
C GLY A 346 -10.74 22.22 -2.70
N THR A 347 -11.77 21.66 -3.35
CA THR A 347 -12.87 20.99 -2.63
C THR A 347 -12.39 19.82 -1.78
N ASN A 348 -11.47 18.99 -2.29
CA ASN A 348 -10.90 17.86 -1.52
C ASN A 348 -10.21 18.33 -0.22
N VAL A 349 -9.50 19.47 -0.29
CA VAL A 349 -8.85 20.06 0.90
C VAL A 349 -9.90 20.42 1.94
N LYS A 350 -11.01 21.05 1.52
CA LYS A 350 -12.11 21.43 2.41
C LYS A 350 -12.86 20.23 2.99
N ILE A 351 -13.02 19.16 2.21
CA ILE A 351 -13.55 17.88 2.70
C ILE A 351 -12.67 17.34 3.83
N LEU A 352 -11.36 17.23 3.60
CA LEU A 352 -10.42 16.70 4.59
C LEU A 352 -10.29 17.61 5.82
N GLU A 353 -10.34 18.93 5.65
CA GLU A 353 -10.41 19.90 6.77
C GLU A 353 -11.65 19.67 7.64
N CYS A 354 -12.83 19.50 7.01
CA CYS A 354 -14.09 19.23 7.70
C CYS A 354 -14.03 17.90 8.46
N ILE A 355 -13.60 16.81 7.81
CA ILE A 355 -13.43 15.49 8.44
C ILE A 355 -12.43 15.54 9.59
N GLY A 356 -11.31 16.25 9.42
CA GLY A 356 -10.32 16.44 10.50
C GLY A 356 -10.90 17.19 11.70
N THR A 357 -11.77 18.18 11.45
CA THR A 357 -12.47 18.92 12.51
C THR A 357 -13.49 18.03 13.23
N ILE A 358 -14.28 17.25 12.48
CA ILE A 358 -15.22 16.26 13.05
C ILE A 358 -14.46 15.26 13.95
N THR A 359 -13.33 14.74 13.45
CA THR A 359 -12.49 13.78 14.20
C THR A 359 -12.01 14.37 15.52
N LYS A 360 -11.55 15.62 15.53
CA LYS A 360 -11.12 16.32 16.75
C LYS A 360 -12.25 16.48 17.76
N ILE A 361 -13.44 16.84 17.30
CA ILE A 361 -14.61 16.98 18.16
C ILE A 361 -14.94 15.62 18.79
N LEU A 362 -15.09 14.57 17.98
CA LEU A 362 -15.36 13.21 18.45
C LEU A 362 -14.28 12.68 19.40
N SER A 363 -13.01 13.07 19.21
CA SER A 363 -11.92 12.65 20.11
C SER A 363 -11.96 13.29 21.50
N GLY A 364 -12.69 14.40 21.66
CA GLY A 364 -12.93 15.05 22.95
C GLY A 364 -14.18 14.55 23.68
N GLU A 365 -15.00 13.73 23.01
CA GLU A 365 -16.23 13.16 23.55
C GLU A 365 -15.98 11.76 24.14
N ASP A 366 -16.78 11.37 25.14
CA ASP A 366 -16.78 10.01 25.68
C ASP A 366 -17.61 9.08 24.78
N ILE A 367 -17.01 8.67 23.66
CA ILE A 367 -17.65 7.80 22.67
C ILE A 367 -17.30 6.33 22.87
N MET A 368 -18.34 5.50 22.97
CA MET A 368 -18.20 4.05 23.14
C MET A 368 -18.36 3.32 21.80
N PHE A 369 -17.23 3.03 21.16
CA PHE A 369 -17.16 2.17 19.97
C PHE A 369 -16.02 1.15 20.09
N ASP A 370 -16.08 0.09 19.30
CA ASP A 370 -15.07 -1.00 19.30
C ASP A 370 -14.09 -0.85 18.14
N ARG A 371 -14.59 -0.46 16.97
CA ARG A 371 -13.85 -0.46 15.71
C ARG A 371 -14.01 0.82 14.92
N LEU A 372 -12.89 1.36 14.44
CA LEU A 372 -12.83 2.48 13.51
C LEU A 372 -12.77 1.95 12.07
N LEU A 373 -13.78 2.27 11.26
CA LEU A 373 -13.83 1.90 9.85
C LEU A 373 -13.50 3.11 8.98
N ILE A 374 -12.55 2.96 8.05
CA ILE A 374 -12.18 4.07 7.16
C ILE A 374 -12.15 3.62 5.70
N VAL A 375 -12.80 4.41 4.84
CA VAL A 375 -12.76 4.25 3.39
C VAL A 375 -11.97 5.40 2.77
N GLY A 376 -10.79 5.09 2.24
CA GLY A 376 -9.90 6.04 1.56
C GLY A 376 -8.63 6.40 2.35
N GLY A 377 -7.49 6.44 1.65
CA GLY A 377 -6.17 6.69 2.25
C GLY A 377 -5.99 8.10 2.81
N GLU A 378 -6.40 9.14 2.07
CA GLU A 378 -6.32 10.53 2.56
C GLU A 378 -7.24 10.76 3.78
N THR A 379 -8.43 10.14 3.76
CA THR A 379 -9.35 10.15 4.90
C THR A 379 -8.71 9.52 6.12
N ALA A 380 -8.08 8.34 5.95
CA ALA A 380 -7.40 7.65 7.03
C ALA A 380 -6.23 8.47 7.59
N GLN A 381 -5.40 9.03 6.72
CA GLN A 381 -4.28 9.87 7.15
C GLN A 381 -4.75 11.11 7.93
N THR A 382 -5.81 11.77 7.46
CA THR A 382 -6.41 12.92 8.18
C THR A 382 -6.91 12.50 9.56
N ILE A 383 -7.63 11.38 9.66
CA ILE A 383 -8.18 10.91 10.93
C ILE A 383 -7.04 10.58 11.91
N TYR A 384 -6.11 9.71 11.53
CA TYR A 384 -5.01 9.30 12.41
C TYR A 384 -4.12 10.47 12.84
N LYS A 385 -3.84 11.42 11.94
CA LYS A 385 -3.12 12.65 12.29
C LYS A 385 -3.84 13.46 13.37
N ASN A 386 -5.16 13.63 13.27
CA ASN A 386 -5.93 14.40 14.25
C ASN A 386 -6.09 13.65 15.59
N LEU A 387 -5.98 12.32 15.58
CA LEU A 387 -6.01 11.47 16.79
C LEU A 387 -4.63 11.30 17.44
N GLY A 388 -3.56 11.82 16.82
CA GLY A 388 -2.19 11.61 17.30
C GLY A 388 -1.72 10.16 17.18
N VAL A 389 -2.27 9.40 16.23
CA VAL A 389 -1.91 8.00 15.98
C VAL A 389 -0.67 7.96 15.09
N GLY A 390 0.43 7.46 15.64
CA GLY A 390 1.70 7.23 14.97
C GLY A 390 1.86 5.80 14.49
N GLN A 391 1.21 4.83 15.14
CA GLN A 391 1.48 3.40 14.95
C GLN A 391 0.20 2.56 14.90
N LEU A 392 0.17 1.63 13.94
CA LEU A 392 -0.87 0.61 13.78
C LEU A 392 -0.22 -0.78 13.77
N GLU A 393 -0.83 -1.76 14.40
CA GLU A 393 -0.51 -3.18 14.18
C GLU A 393 -1.46 -3.73 13.13
N LEU A 394 -0.91 -4.18 12.00
CA LEU A 394 -1.70 -4.77 10.93
C LEU A 394 -2.05 -6.22 11.28
N GLY A 395 -3.34 -6.53 11.20
CA GLY A 395 -3.89 -7.87 11.30
C GLY A 395 -4.08 -8.51 9.93
N LEU A 396 -5.12 -9.32 9.79
CA LEU A 396 -5.37 -10.10 8.59
C LEU A 396 -6.25 -9.34 7.58
N SER A 397 -6.10 -9.69 6.31
CA SER A 397 -7.02 -9.23 5.26
C SER A 397 -8.39 -9.91 5.39
N LEU A 398 -9.45 -9.12 5.26
CA LEU A 398 -10.84 -9.58 5.20
C LEU A 398 -11.20 -10.04 3.79
N GLU A 399 -10.72 -9.30 2.79
CA GLU A 399 -10.79 -9.59 1.36
C GLU A 399 -9.68 -8.78 0.64
N PRO A 400 -9.38 -9.04 -0.64
CA PRO A 400 -8.38 -8.26 -1.38
C PRO A 400 -8.65 -6.74 -1.28
N GLY A 401 -7.64 -5.96 -0.90
CA GLY A 401 -7.77 -4.51 -0.71
C GLY A 401 -8.34 -4.05 0.63
N VAL A 402 -8.67 -4.96 1.55
CA VAL A 402 -9.27 -4.67 2.86
C VAL A 402 -8.61 -5.47 3.97
N ALA A 403 -8.08 -4.78 4.98
CA ALA A 403 -7.54 -5.44 6.17
C ALA A 403 -7.86 -4.68 7.45
N GLU A 404 -7.81 -5.42 8.55
CA GLU A 404 -8.05 -4.95 9.91
C GLU A 404 -6.79 -4.99 10.77
N GLY A 405 -6.84 -4.40 11.95
CA GLY A 405 -5.73 -4.38 12.90
C GLY A 405 -6.07 -3.60 14.15
N HIS A 406 -5.04 -3.17 14.88
CA HIS A 406 -5.19 -2.39 16.12
C HIS A 406 -4.45 -1.07 16.04
N ILE A 407 -5.04 -0.04 16.64
CA ILE A 407 -4.43 1.26 16.87
C ILE A 407 -3.55 1.14 18.12
N LEU A 408 -2.26 1.46 18.03
CA LEU A 408 -1.31 1.23 19.13
C LEU A 408 -1.11 2.44 20.04
N ASP A 409 -1.37 3.64 19.54
CA ASP A 409 -1.14 4.90 20.25
C ASP A 409 -2.23 5.95 19.94
N GLY A 410 -2.05 7.18 20.40
CA GLY A 410 -3.02 8.26 20.21
C GLY A 410 -4.29 8.13 21.07
N ILE A 411 -5.26 9.00 20.82
CA ILE A 411 -6.47 9.15 21.66
C ILE A 411 -7.31 7.87 21.69
N TRP A 412 -7.33 7.11 20.59
CA TRP A 412 -8.10 5.86 20.46
C TRP A 412 -7.20 4.61 20.45
N GLY A 413 -6.03 4.69 21.11
CA GLY A 413 -5.16 3.53 21.31
C GLY A 413 -5.90 2.33 21.93
N GLY A 414 -5.63 1.14 21.42
CA GLY A 414 -6.28 -0.12 21.80
C GLY A 414 -7.56 -0.45 21.03
N LYS A 415 -8.11 0.47 20.23
CA LYS A 415 -9.27 0.19 19.36
C LYS A 415 -8.85 -0.62 18.13
N GLU A 416 -9.80 -1.37 17.60
CA GLU A 416 -9.64 -2.02 16.29
C GLU A 416 -9.77 -0.98 15.18
N PHE A 417 -9.04 -1.16 14.09
CA PHE A 417 -9.31 -0.47 12.84
C PHE A 417 -9.59 -1.46 11.73
N VAL A 418 -10.31 -1.00 10.72
CA VAL A 418 -10.43 -1.67 9.43
C VAL A 418 -10.44 -0.62 8.33
N MET A 419 -9.65 -0.82 7.29
CA MET A 419 -9.58 0.15 6.20
C MET A 419 -9.57 -0.50 4.83
N LYS A 420 -9.97 0.29 3.85
CA LYS A 420 -9.87 -0.06 2.44
C LYS A 420 -9.57 1.15 1.56
N GLY A 421 -8.99 0.88 0.39
CA GLY A 421 -8.94 1.85 -0.70
C GLY A 421 -10.34 2.26 -1.17
N GLY A 422 -10.48 3.47 -1.71
CA GLY A 422 -11.76 4.00 -2.18
C GLY A 422 -12.41 3.13 -3.26
N SER A 423 -11.60 2.64 -4.20
CA SER A 423 -12.03 1.79 -5.32
C SER A 423 -12.14 0.30 -4.98
N MET A 424 -11.78 -0.11 -3.76
CA MET A 424 -11.63 -1.53 -3.40
C MET A 424 -12.90 -2.12 -2.78
N GLY A 425 -12.98 -3.44 -2.88
CA GLY A 425 -13.95 -4.30 -2.22
C GLY A 425 -15.28 -4.45 -2.96
N ASP A 426 -16.00 -5.52 -2.62
CA ASP A 426 -17.33 -5.80 -3.18
C ASP A 426 -18.41 -4.87 -2.60
N VAL A 427 -19.64 -4.93 -3.13
CA VAL A 427 -20.76 -4.07 -2.68
C VAL A 427 -21.11 -4.29 -1.19
N SER A 428 -20.83 -5.47 -0.66
CA SER A 428 -21.12 -5.86 0.72
C SER A 428 -19.93 -5.71 1.68
N VAL A 429 -18.79 -5.18 1.22
CA VAL A 429 -17.55 -5.15 2.00
C VAL A 429 -17.69 -4.49 3.37
N LEU A 430 -18.50 -3.43 3.49
CA LEU A 430 -18.70 -2.74 4.76
C LEU A 430 -19.35 -3.65 5.81
N GLU A 431 -20.18 -4.61 5.40
CA GLU A 431 -20.77 -5.60 6.31
C GLU A 431 -19.71 -6.57 6.85
N LYS A 432 -18.70 -6.93 6.04
CA LYS A 432 -17.54 -7.70 6.50
C LYS A 432 -16.68 -6.86 7.45
N MET A 433 -16.40 -5.60 7.09
CA MET A 433 -15.63 -4.66 7.91
C MET A 433 -16.29 -4.38 9.27
N MET A 434 -17.62 -4.34 9.33
CA MET A 434 -18.41 -4.19 10.56
C MET A 434 -18.69 -5.51 11.29
N CYS A 435 -18.12 -6.64 10.86
CA CYS A 435 -18.38 -7.97 11.44
C CYS A 435 -19.87 -8.39 11.43
N ARG A 436 -20.67 -7.85 10.50
CA ARG A 436 -22.10 -8.19 10.35
C ARG A 436 -22.34 -9.37 9.41
N ARG A 437 -21.35 -9.67 8.55
CA ARG A 437 -21.38 -10.77 7.58
C ARG A 437 -20.12 -11.63 7.71
N GLY A 438 -20.29 -12.93 7.88
CA GLY A 438 -19.22 -13.92 7.69
C GLY A 438 -19.10 -14.33 6.22
N ASP A 439 -18.07 -15.11 5.86
CA ASP A 439 -17.94 -15.64 4.49
C ASP A 439 -19.21 -16.40 4.07
N ALA A 440 -19.69 -16.11 2.85
CA ALA A 440 -20.90 -16.68 2.28
C ALA A 440 -20.72 -18.19 2.01
N ASN A 441 -21.09 -19.00 3.02
CA ASN A 441 -21.45 -20.41 2.91
C ASN A 441 -22.44 -20.81 4.02
N GLU A 442 -23.24 -19.86 4.51
CA GLU A 442 -24.44 -20.11 5.34
C GLU A 442 -25.71 -19.77 4.54
#